data_AF-A0A353HQ99-F1
#
_entry.id   AF-A0A353HQ99-F1
#
_cell.length_a   1.000
_cell.length_b   1.000
_cell.length_c   1.000
_cell.angle_alpha   90.00
_cell.angle_beta   90.00
_cell.angle_gamma   90.00
#
_symmetry.space_group_name_H-M   'P 1'
#
loop_
_entity.id
_entity.type
_entity.pdbx_description
1 polymer ?
#
loop_
_entity_poly.entity_id
_entity_poly.type
_entity_poly.pdbx_seq_one_letter_code
_entity_poly.pdbx_strand_id
1 'polypeptide(L)'
;MRTDAPIFIAAQSILWLRPDGTEVKIEAKIGMPYRIEEEAWACPACLEGVDGRYPDIVGEGSFQALSLAMQLIANRLGHMLKNSARLVHPADRSPWDWSSHAALFGAFKSS
;
A
#
# COMPACT_ATOMS: atom_id res chain seq x y z
N MET A 1 -12.32 12.73 3.99
CA MET A 1 -12.81 12.08 5.22
C MET A 1 -11.74 11.09 5.69
N ARG A 2 -11.48 11.01 6.99
CA ARG A 2 -10.48 10.09 7.56
C ARG A 2 -11.01 9.61 8.90
N THR A 3 -11.33 8.32 9.06
CA THR A 3 -11.71 7.77 10.37
C THR A 3 -10.54 7.93 11.34
N ASP A 4 -10.73 8.29 12.59
CA ASP A 4 -9.59 8.53 13.50
C ASP A 4 -8.87 7.25 13.91
N ALA A 5 -9.59 6.13 14.00
CA ALA A 5 -9.09 4.84 14.44
C ALA A 5 -9.43 3.72 13.44
N PRO A 6 -8.72 3.61 12.30
CA PRO A 6 -8.97 2.56 11.33
C PRO A 6 -8.58 1.19 11.89
N ILE A 7 -9.41 0.18 11.63
CA ILE A 7 -9.05 -1.22 11.84
C ILE A 7 -8.32 -1.71 10.60
N PHE A 8 -7.03 -1.98 10.70
CA PHE A 8 -6.26 -2.58 9.61
C PHE A 8 -6.49 -4.08 9.56
N ILE A 9 -6.84 -4.59 8.37
CA ILE A 9 -7.21 -5.99 8.14
C ILE A 9 -6.16 -6.76 7.34
N ALA A 10 -5.25 -6.05 6.68
CA ALA A 10 -4.13 -6.64 5.97
C ALA A 10 -2.90 -5.73 6.08
N ALA A 11 -1.72 -6.35 6.12
CA ALA A 11 -0.44 -5.65 6.17
C ALA A 11 0.66 -6.42 5.39
N GLN A 12 1.57 -5.68 4.78
CA GLN A 12 2.79 -6.20 4.15
C GLN A 12 4.00 -5.40 4.63
N SER A 13 5.00 -6.12 5.15
CA SER A 13 6.28 -5.56 5.59
C SER A 13 7.31 -5.58 4.46
N ILE A 14 7.98 -4.46 4.23
CA ILE A 14 9.07 -4.31 3.26
C ILE A 14 10.19 -3.53 3.94
N LEU A 15 11.45 -3.81 3.64
CA LEU A 15 12.57 -3.03 4.15
C LEU A 15 13.14 -2.16 3.02
N TRP A 16 13.23 -0.85 3.25
CA TRP A 16 13.84 0.08 2.31
C TRP A 16 15.25 0.44 2.77
N LEU A 17 16.22 0.14 1.92
CA LEU A 17 17.62 0.49 2.10
C LEU A 17 17.88 1.83 1.40
N ARG A 18 18.04 2.89 2.17
CA ARG A 18 18.25 4.24 1.63
C ARG A 18 19.70 4.44 1.17
N PRO A 19 19.95 5.37 0.23
CA PRO A 19 21.31 5.65 -0.26
C PRO A 19 22.28 6.15 0.82
N ASP A 20 21.74 6.77 1.88
CA ASP A 20 22.51 7.26 3.04
C ASP A 20 22.93 6.13 4.01
N GLY A 21 22.61 4.87 3.67
CA GLY A 21 22.91 3.69 4.49
C GLY A 21 21.88 3.44 5.59
N THR A 22 20.86 4.28 5.75
CA THR A 22 19.78 4.05 6.72
C THR A 22 18.78 3.02 6.20
N GLU A 23 18.14 2.33 7.15
CA GLU A 23 17.10 1.35 6.87
C GLU A 23 15.75 1.85 7.40
N VAL A 24 14.73 1.78 6.56
CA VAL A 24 13.37 2.15 6.94
C VAL A 24 12.45 0.96 6.72
N LYS A 25 11.79 0.54 7.81
CA LYS A 25 10.73 -0.46 7.73
C LYS A 25 9.49 0.20 7.13
N ILE A 26 9.04 -0.35 6.01
CA ILE A 26 7.78 0.02 5.37
C ILE A 26 6.71 -0.96 5.81
N GLU A 27 5.58 -0.43 6.22
CA GLU A 27 4.37 -1.19 6.51
C GLU A 27 3.25 -0.69 5.61
N ALA A 28 2.95 -1.46 4.57
CA ALA A 28 1.81 -1.24 3.70
C ALA A 28 0.57 -1.86 4.33
N LYS A 29 -0.41 -1.06 4.73
CA LYS A 29 -1.59 -1.52 5.47
C LYS A 29 -2.89 -1.13 4.75
N ILE A 30 -3.85 -2.04 4.75
CA ILE A 30 -5.20 -1.84 4.22
C ILE A 30 -6.22 -1.98 5.35
N GLY A 31 -7.11 -1.00 5.45
CA GLY A 31 -8.16 -0.92 6.45
C GLY A 31 -9.43 -1.67 6.06
N MET A 32 -10.27 -1.95 7.05
CA MET A 32 -11.64 -2.41 6.85
C MET A 32 -12.43 -1.31 6.10
N PRO A 33 -13.03 -1.60 4.93
CA PRO A 33 -13.96 -0.68 4.30
C PRO A 33 -15.14 -0.39 5.23
N TYR A 34 -15.57 0.87 5.28
CA TYR A 34 -16.70 1.29 6.10
C TYR A 34 -17.62 2.24 5.33
N ARG A 35 -18.90 2.20 5.64
CA ARG A 35 -19.91 3.05 5.01
C ARG A 35 -19.78 4.48 5.56
N ILE A 36 -19.82 5.47 4.67
CA ILE A 36 -19.77 6.89 5.05
C ILE A 36 -21.11 7.61 4.80
N GLU A 37 -21.84 7.21 3.77
CA GLU A 37 -23.18 7.70 3.40
C GLU A 37 -24.02 6.56 2.79
N GLU A 38 -25.24 6.84 2.32
CA GLU A 38 -26.16 5.81 1.81
C GLU A 38 -25.56 5.00 0.64
N GLU A 39 -24.83 5.62 -0.27
CA GLU A 39 -24.23 4.94 -1.44
C GLU A 39 -22.71 5.12 -1.54
N ALA A 40 -22.06 5.45 -0.41
CA ALA A 40 -20.62 5.70 -0.40
C ALA A 40 -19.91 4.92 0.71
N TRP A 41 -18.76 4.37 0.35
CA TRP A 41 -17.86 3.65 1.23
C TRP A 41 -16.48 4.30 1.19
N ALA A 42 -15.76 4.19 2.31
CA ALA A 42 -14.37 4.59 2.40
C ALA A 42 -13.51 3.40 2.86
N CYS A 43 -12.28 3.32 2.37
CA CYS A 43 -11.30 2.32 2.80
C CYS A 43 -9.99 3.00 3.22
N PRO A 44 -9.55 2.83 4.48
CA PRO A 44 -8.27 3.36 4.93
C PRO A 44 -7.09 2.67 4.22
N ALA A 45 -6.07 3.44 3.86
CA ALA A 45 -4.80 2.93 3.35
C ALA A 45 -3.63 3.63 4.06
N CYS A 46 -2.56 2.89 4.32
CA CYS A 46 -1.37 3.42 4.96
C CYS A 46 -0.10 2.83 4.35
N LEU A 47 0.92 3.66 4.18
CA LEU A 47 2.27 3.25 3.80
C LEU A 47 3.27 3.90 4.77
N GLU A 48 3.33 3.35 5.99
CA GLU A 48 4.24 3.85 7.02
C GLU A 48 5.69 3.68 6.56
N GLY A 49 6.56 4.60 6.97
CA GLY A 49 7.95 4.65 6.50
C GLY A 49 8.15 5.33 5.13
N VAL A 50 7.06 5.63 4.41
CA VAL A 50 7.09 6.38 3.14
C VAL A 50 6.28 7.67 3.26
N ASP A 51 4.95 7.58 3.13
CA ASP A 51 4.04 8.73 3.15
C ASP A 51 3.12 8.73 4.39
N GLY A 52 3.11 7.63 5.15
CA GLY A 52 2.21 7.44 6.29
C GLY A 52 0.78 7.15 5.86
N ARG A 53 -0.19 7.71 6.58
CA ARG A 53 -1.62 7.43 6.36
C ARG A 53 -2.23 8.38 5.33
N TYR A 54 -2.82 7.80 4.30
CA TYR A 54 -3.55 8.54 3.27
C TYR A 54 -4.94 8.98 3.75
N PRO A 55 -5.58 9.96 3.08
CA PRO A 55 -7.03 10.10 3.14
C PRO A 55 -7.71 8.77 2.83
N ASP A 56 -8.83 8.48 3.51
CA ASP A 56 -9.54 7.24 3.24
C ASP A 56 -10.14 7.28 1.83
N ILE A 57 -9.99 6.18 1.09
CA ILE A 57 -10.27 6.10 -0.33
C ILE A 57 -11.74 5.79 -0.53
N VAL A 58 -12.43 6.68 -1.23
CA VAL A 58 -13.89 6.61 -1.43
C VAL A 58 -14.22 5.81 -2.69
N GLY A 59 -15.28 5.01 -2.61
CA GLY A 59 -15.93 4.35 -3.74
C GLY A 59 -17.44 4.21 -3.53
N GLU A 60 -18.15 3.89 -4.59
CA GLU A 60 -19.61 3.62 -4.63
C GLU A 60 -19.99 2.38 -3.79
N GLY A 61 -19.02 1.51 -3.50
CA GLY A 61 -19.21 0.32 -2.70
C GLY A 61 -17.94 -0.09 -1.96
N SER A 62 -18.09 -0.94 -0.96
CA SER A 62 -16.98 -1.49 -0.16
C SER A 62 -15.91 -2.13 -1.03
N PHE A 63 -16.33 -2.87 -2.07
CA PHE A 63 -15.44 -3.51 -3.03
C PHE A 63 -14.59 -2.49 -3.79
N GLN A 64 -15.22 -1.47 -4.39
CA GLN A 64 -14.50 -0.45 -5.15
C GLN A 64 -13.55 0.35 -4.26
N ALA A 65 -14.00 0.77 -3.07
CA ALA A 65 -13.17 1.50 -2.11
C ALA A 65 -11.92 0.68 -1.71
N LEU A 66 -12.10 -0.62 -1.45
CA LEU A 66 -11.00 -1.54 -1.15
C LEU A 66 -10.04 -1.69 -2.33
N SER A 67 -10.55 -1.94 -3.54
CA SER A 67 -9.73 -2.09 -4.74
C SER A 67 -8.91 -0.84 -5.03
N LEU A 68 -9.49 0.35 -4.89
CA LEU A 68 -8.79 1.62 -5.07
C LEU A 68 -7.72 1.85 -4.00
N ALA A 69 -7.99 1.49 -2.74
CA ALA A 69 -7.00 1.53 -1.67
C ALA A 69 -5.80 0.60 -1.94
N MET A 70 -6.06 -0.63 -2.39
CA MET A 70 -5.00 -1.56 -2.80
C MET A 70 -4.20 -1.03 -4.00
N GLN A 71 -4.87 -0.49 -5.01
CA GLN A 71 -4.23 0.08 -6.20
C GLN A 71 -3.36 1.29 -5.85
N LEU A 72 -3.78 2.13 -4.89
CA LEU A 72 -2.96 3.24 -4.41
C LEU A 72 -1.62 2.74 -3.85
N ILE A 73 -1.66 1.76 -2.96
CA ILE A 73 -0.44 1.15 -2.38
C ILE A 73 0.42 0.51 -3.48
N ALA A 74 -0.20 -0.24 -4.39
CA ALA A 74 0.48 -0.87 -5.52
C ALA A 74 1.22 0.18 -6.37
N ASN A 75 0.54 1.28 -6.72
CA ASN A 75 1.13 2.36 -7.51
C ASN A 75 2.29 3.02 -6.78
N ARG A 76 2.15 3.33 -5.48
CA ARG A 76 3.21 3.98 -4.70
C ARG A 76 4.46 3.11 -4.60
N LEU A 77 4.31 1.82 -4.28
CA LEU A 77 5.44 0.87 -4.27
C LEU A 77 6.06 0.70 -5.66
N GLY A 78 5.22 0.63 -6.71
CA GLY A 78 5.70 0.58 -8.09
C GLY A 78 6.49 1.84 -8.48
N HIS A 79 6.08 3.03 -8.05
CA HIS A 79 6.84 4.26 -8.27
C HIS A 79 8.21 4.24 -7.58
N MET A 80 8.31 3.68 -6.37
CA MET A 80 9.60 3.50 -5.70
C MET A 80 10.53 2.60 -6.52
N LEU A 81 10.03 1.47 -7.02
CA LEU A 81 10.79 0.57 -7.89
C LEU A 81 11.24 1.25 -9.20
N LYS A 82 10.35 2.02 -9.85
CA LYS A 82 10.69 2.80 -11.06
C LYS A 82 11.81 3.81 -10.78
N ASN A 83 11.82 4.39 -9.59
CA ASN A 83 12.84 5.35 -9.15
C ASN A 83 14.08 4.68 -8.54
N SER A 84 14.29 3.39 -8.84
CA SER A 84 15.45 2.60 -8.39
C SER A 84 15.62 2.52 -6.86
N ALA A 85 14.53 2.65 -6.09
CA ALA A 85 14.58 2.42 -4.65
C ALA A 85 14.97 0.97 -4.37
N ARG A 86 15.92 0.77 -3.45
CA ARG A 86 16.36 -0.57 -3.05
C ARG A 86 15.44 -1.12 -1.96
N LEU A 87 14.45 -1.90 -2.38
CA LEU A 87 13.52 -2.60 -1.49
C LEU A 87 13.93 -4.06 -1.33
N VAL A 88 13.82 -4.59 -0.12
CA VAL A 88 14.15 -5.99 0.20
C VAL A 88 13.12 -6.62 1.13
N HIS A 89 13.01 -7.94 1.09
CA HIS A 89 12.24 -8.72 2.05
C HIS A 89 12.91 -8.63 3.44
N PRO A 90 12.18 -8.28 4.51
CA PRO A 90 12.80 -8.12 5.83
C PRO A 90 13.44 -9.39 6.41
N ALA A 91 12.94 -10.57 6.02
CA ALA A 91 13.35 -11.85 6.61
C ALA A 91 14.75 -12.30 6.17
N ASP A 92 15.06 -12.17 4.88
CA ASP A 92 16.29 -12.71 4.27
C ASP A 92 17.07 -11.67 3.45
N ARG A 93 16.55 -10.44 3.36
CA ARG A 93 17.11 -9.33 2.58
C ARG A 93 17.22 -9.63 1.08
N SER A 94 16.48 -10.62 0.60
CA SER A 94 16.32 -10.85 -0.84
C SER A 94 15.60 -9.67 -1.50
N PRO A 95 15.84 -9.40 -2.79
CA PRO A 95 15.23 -8.25 -3.47
C PRO A 95 13.69 -8.30 -3.42
N TRP A 96 13.07 -7.18 -3.06
CA TRP A 96 11.65 -6.96 -3.27
C TRP A 96 11.51 -6.14 -4.56
N ASP A 97 11.27 -6.82 -5.68
CA ASP A 97 11.34 -6.25 -7.03
C ASP A 97 9.98 -6.28 -7.75
N TRP A 98 9.97 -6.10 -9.06
CA TRP A 98 8.76 -6.18 -9.88
C TRP A 98 8.06 -7.53 -9.84
N SER A 99 8.80 -8.63 -9.62
CA SER A 99 8.20 -9.96 -9.46
C SER A 99 7.47 -10.04 -8.13
N SER A 100 8.09 -9.56 -7.04
CA SER A 100 7.46 -9.48 -5.72
C SER A 100 6.22 -8.56 -5.73
N HIS A 101 6.32 -7.41 -6.41
CA HIS A 101 5.21 -6.48 -6.60
C HIS A 101 4.03 -7.12 -7.35
N ALA A 102 4.29 -7.78 -8.47
CA ALA A 102 3.27 -8.44 -9.27
C ALA A 102 2.66 -9.67 -8.56
N ALA A 103 3.44 -10.38 -7.74
CA ALA A 103 2.93 -11.47 -6.91
C ALA A 103 1.94 -10.98 -5.85
N LEU A 104 2.17 -9.79 -5.28
CA LEU A 104 1.33 -9.21 -4.23
C LEU A 104 0.05 -8.56 -4.78
N PHE A 105 0.16 -7.76 -5.85
CA PHE A 105 -0.96 -6.96 -6.39
C PHE A 105 -1.57 -7.52 -7.67
N GLY A 106 -1.02 -8.61 -8.20
CA GLY A 106 -1.32 -9.10 -9.53
C GLY A 106 -0.49 -8.37 -10.60
N ALA A 107 -0.20 -9.07 -11.70
CA ALA A 107 0.47 -8.47 -12.85
C ALA A 107 -0.50 -7.56 -13.62
N PHE A 108 -0.28 -6.25 -13.57
CA PHE A 108 -0.93 -5.32 -14.49
C PHE A 108 -0.20 -5.37 -15.83
N LYS A 109 -0.76 -6.05 -16.83
CA LYS A 109 -0.36 -5.84 -18.22
C LYS A 109 -0.96 -4.52 -18.68
N SER A 110 -0.15 -3.47 -18.81
CA SER A 110 -0.56 -2.33 -19.63
C SER A 110 -0.48 -2.77 -21.09
N SER A 111 -1.64 -3.03 -21.69
CA SER A 111 -1.82 -3.15 -23.14
C SER A 111 -1.44 -1.86 -23.84
#